data_AF-A0A9E3HVL4-F1
#
_entry.id   AF-A0A9E3HVL4-F1
#
_cell.length_a   1.000
_cell.length_b   1.000
_cell.length_c   1.000
_cell.angle_alpha   90.00
_cell.angle_beta   90.00
_cell.angle_gamma   90.00
#
_symmetry.space_group_name_H-M   'P 1'
#
loop_
_entity.id
_entity.type
_entity.pdbx_description
1 polymer ?
#
loop_
_entity_poly.entity_id
_entity_poly.type
_entity_poly.pdbx_seq_one_letter_code
_entity_poly.pdbx_strand_id
1 'polypeptide(L)'
;MERRLRYADEMEAACGGAPGVSPGVDREYHARSPMSVLDGTGGVAIEINAGIHDGHTGSVPAGHALRAFNMLAAANGEPDKALTEDEITEFELTEAVPAGLAGERVNDPSYGEKRVLFRRAAGPVRVTLFEGGHEGLPSAGCEWLSRQSKN
;
A
#
# COMPACT_ATOMS: atom_id res chain seq x y z
N MET A 1 -2.67 6.20 21.92
CA MET A 1 -3.79 6.02 20.98
C MET A 1 -3.83 4.54 20.67
N GLU A 2 -4.91 3.84 20.99
CA GLU A 2 -5.02 2.39 20.86
C GLU A 2 -5.44 2.06 19.41
N ARG A 3 -4.63 1.26 18.69
CA ARG A 3 -4.96 0.84 17.33
C ARG A 3 -6.25 0.03 17.36
N ARG A 4 -7.17 0.27 16.42
CA ARG A 4 -8.40 -0.50 16.30
C ARG A 4 -8.09 -1.88 15.72
N LEU A 5 -7.92 -2.88 16.59
CA LEU A 5 -7.50 -4.24 16.20
C LEU A 5 -8.62 -5.13 15.64
N ARG A 6 -9.74 -4.57 15.19
CA ARG A 6 -10.88 -5.35 14.68
C ARG A 6 -10.47 -6.32 13.56
N TYR A 7 -9.56 -5.91 12.68
CA TYR A 7 -9.07 -6.77 11.60
C TYR A 7 -8.25 -7.97 12.11
N ALA A 8 -7.62 -7.90 13.28
CA ALA A 8 -6.90 -9.03 13.84
C ALA A 8 -7.87 -10.19 14.14
N ASP A 9 -8.96 -9.92 14.84
CA ASP A 9 -9.99 -10.92 15.16
C ASP A 9 -10.64 -11.50 13.88
N GLU A 10 -10.92 -10.64 12.90
CA GLU A 10 -11.48 -11.08 11.60
C GLU A 10 -10.49 -11.96 10.82
N MET A 11 -9.19 -11.64 10.86
CA MET A 11 -8.15 -12.46 10.23
C MET A 11 -8.02 -13.81 10.92
N GLU A 12 -8.04 -13.86 12.25
CA GLU A 12 -8.00 -15.11 13.00
C GLU A 12 -9.23 -15.98 12.68
N ALA A 13 -10.42 -15.39 12.64
CA ALA A 13 -11.64 -16.08 12.27
C ALA A 13 -11.60 -16.62 10.83
N ALA A 14 -11.01 -15.88 9.89
CA ALA A 14 -10.89 -16.28 8.50
C ALA A 14 -9.81 -17.33 8.24
N CYS A 15 -8.74 -17.34 9.05
CA CYS A 15 -7.57 -18.22 8.87
C CYS A 15 -7.56 -19.43 9.83
N GLY A 16 -8.48 -19.47 10.80
CA GLY A 16 -8.60 -20.56 11.77
C GLY A 16 -7.69 -20.43 13.01
N GLY A 17 -7.23 -19.22 13.31
CA GLY A 17 -6.39 -18.88 14.47
C GLY A 17 -5.33 -17.83 14.14
N ALA A 18 -4.54 -17.44 15.14
CA ALA A 18 -3.43 -16.49 14.98
C ALA A 18 -2.30 -17.03 14.09
N PRO A 19 -1.49 -16.17 13.44
CA PRO A 19 -0.30 -16.60 12.72
C PRO A 19 0.65 -17.43 13.60
N GLY A 20 1.21 -18.49 13.05
CA GLY A 20 2.18 -19.37 13.72
C GLY A 20 1.59 -20.46 14.61
N VAL A 21 0.27 -20.51 14.82
CA VAL A 21 -0.36 -21.53 15.70
C VAL A 21 -0.34 -22.93 15.09
N SER A 22 -0.35 -23.04 13.76
CA SER A 22 -0.14 -24.31 13.06
C SER A 22 0.26 -24.10 11.59
N PRO A 23 0.91 -25.08 10.95
CA PRO A 23 1.18 -25.03 9.52
C PRO A 23 -0.08 -24.92 8.66
N GLY A 24 -1.24 -25.37 9.16
CA GLY A 24 -2.52 -25.21 8.48
C GLY A 24 -2.95 -23.75 8.44
N VAL A 25 -2.90 -23.08 9.58
CA VAL A 25 -3.26 -21.65 9.70
C VAL A 25 -2.30 -20.77 8.90
N ASP A 26 -1.00 -21.05 8.94
CA ASP A 26 -0.01 -20.27 8.17
C ASP A 26 -0.24 -20.39 6.66
N ARG A 27 -0.69 -21.55 6.16
CA ARG A 27 -1.09 -21.70 4.76
C ARG A 27 -2.30 -20.84 4.41
N GLU A 28 -3.27 -20.70 5.32
CA GLU A 28 -4.44 -19.86 5.09
C GLU A 28 -4.05 -18.37 5.00
N TYR A 29 -3.15 -17.89 5.86
CA TYR A 29 -2.60 -16.53 5.77
C TYR A 29 -1.80 -16.33 4.48
N HIS A 30 -0.92 -17.27 4.14
CA HIS A 30 -0.11 -17.20 2.93
C HIS A 30 -1.00 -17.13 1.69
N ALA A 31 -2.00 -18.01 1.57
CA ALA A 31 -2.90 -18.09 0.40
C ALA A 31 -3.75 -16.83 0.20
N ARG A 32 -3.96 -16.01 1.24
CA ARG A 32 -4.77 -14.77 1.18
C ARG A 32 -3.93 -13.51 1.12
N SER A 33 -2.63 -13.61 1.41
CA SER A 33 -1.74 -12.46 1.37
C SER A 33 -1.49 -12.02 -0.07
N PRO A 34 -1.78 -10.76 -0.45
CA PRO A 34 -1.42 -10.25 -1.77
C PRO A 34 0.06 -10.41 -2.06
N MET A 35 0.93 -10.28 -1.06
CA MET A 35 2.38 -10.45 -1.22
C MET A 35 2.76 -11.83 -1.77
N SER A 36 1.93 -12.87 -1.58
CA SER A 36 2.23 -14.21 -2.09
C SER A 36 2.05 -14.35 -3.62
N VAL A 37 1.49 -13.34 -4.30
CA VAL A 37 1.16 -13.41 -5.74
C VAL A 37 1.61 -12.18 -6.55
N LEU A 38 2.05 -11.10 -5.90
CA LEU A 38 2.43 -9.85 -6.57
C LEU A 38 3.72 -9.96 -7.40
N ASP A 39 4.56 -10.96 -7.15
CA ASP A 39 5.77 -11.20 -7.94
C ASP A 39 5.46 -11.62 -9.39
N GLY A 40 4.31 -12.27 -9.61
CA GLY A 40 3.83 -12.72 -10.92
C GLY A 40 3.13 -11.66 -11.76
N THR A 41 3.02 -10.40 -11.29
CA THR A 41 2.20 -9.36 -11.96
C THR A 41 3.02 -8.36 -12.79
N GLY A 42 4.22 -8.74 -13.23
CA GLY A 42 5.04 -7.91 -14.12
C GLY A 42 4.28 -7.47 -15.38
N GLY A 43 4.38 -6.20 -15.74
CA GLY A 43 3.69 -5.62 -16.89
C GLY A 43 2.20 -5.30 -16.69
N VAL A 44 1.60 -5.67 -15.56
CA VAL A 44 0.21 -5.31 -15.24
C VAL A 44 0.19 -3.89 -14.66
N ALA A 45 -0.65 -3.02 -15.22
CA ALA A 45 -0.89 -1.71 -14.65
C ALA A 45 -1.61 -1.84 -13.30
N ILE A 46 -0.99 -1.31 -12.23
CA ILE A 46 -1.52 -1.38 -10.86
C ILE A 46 -1.32 -0.03 -10.18
N GLU A 47 -2.38 0.49 -9.58
CA GLU A 47 -2.30 1.63 -8.68
C GLU A 47 -2.65 1.22 -7.24
N ILE A 48 -1.74 1.52 -6.31
CA ILE A 48 -1.93 1.37 -4.88
C ILE A 48 -2.17 2.75 -4.26
N ASN A 49 -3.24 2.87 -3.48
CA ASN A 49 -3.57 4.09 -2.74
C ASN A 49 -3.67 3.77 -1.24
N ALA A 50 -3.10 4.62 -0.40
CA ALA A 50 -3.30 4.56 1.04
C ALA A 50 -3.34 5.95 1.67
N GLY A 51 -4.24 6.13 2.64
CA GLY A 51 -4.26 7.32 3.47
C GLY A 51 -3.14 7.25 4.51
N ILE A 52 -2.36 8.33 4.65
CA ILE A 52 -1.22 8.35 5.58
C ILE A 52 -1.65 8.17 7.05
N HIS A 53 -2.89 8.52 7.40
CA HIS A 53 -3.42 8.47 8.77
C HIS A 53 -4.02 7.11 9.15
N ASP A 54 -4.17 6.16 8.23
CA ASP A 54 -4.90 4.90 8.48
C ASP A 54 -4.21 4.07 9.59
N GLY A 55 -2.88 3.98 9.60
CA GLY A 55 -2.15 3.24 10.66
C GLY A 55 -2.20 3.87 12.06
N HIS A 56 -2.66 5.12 12.15
CA HIS A 56 -2.61 5.96 13.35
C HIS A 56 -4.00 6.15 13.95
N THR A 57 -4.97 6.50 13.09
CA THR A 57 -6.37 6.75 13.47
C THR A 57 -7.32 5.63 13.04
N GLY A 58 -6.90 4.83 12.05
CA GLY A 58 -7.60 3.68 11.53
C GLY A 58 -6.97 2.36 11.99
N SER A 59 -6.82 1.42 11.04
CA SER A 59 -6.43 0.05 11.36
C SER A 59 -5.23 -0.46 10.57
N VAL A 60 -4.88 0.16 9.43
CA VAL A 60 -3.88 -0.41 8.51
C VAL A 60 -2.73 0.58 8.29
N PRO A 61 -1.50 0.27 8.75
CA PRO A 61 -0.32 1.09 8.47
C PRO A 61 -0.03 1.26 6.98
N ALA A 62 0.36 2.48 6.58
CA ALA A 62 0.71 2.80 5.20
C ALA A 62 1.88 1.94 4.67
N GLY A 63 2.74 1.41 5.55
CA GLY A 63 3.82 0.53 5.15
C GLY A 63 3.36 -0.78 4.49
N HIS A 64 2.12 -1.24 4.69
CA HIS A 64 1.58 -2.35 3.89
C HIS A 64 1.53 -2.01 2.39
N ALA A 65 1.06 -0.80 2.06
CA ALA A 65 1.00 -0.33 0.68
C ALA A 65 2.41 -0.14 0.09
N LEU A 66 3.34 0.40 0.88
CA LEU A 66 4.72 0.65 0.45
C LEU A 66 5.49 -0.67 0.21
N ARG A 67 5.32 -1.68 1.07
CA ARG A 67 5.93 -3.00 0.86
C ARG A 67 5.34 -3.72 -0.35
N ALA A 68 4.04 -3.61 -0.58
CA ALA A 68 3.41 -4.13 -1.80
C ALA A 68 3.97 -3.45 -3.06
N PHE A 69 4.19 -2.13 -3.02
CA PHE A 69 4.87 -1.42 -4.11
C PHE A 69 6.30 -1.90 -4.35
N ASN A 70 7.09 -2.14 -3.29
CA ASN A 70 8.44 -2.66 -3.43
C ASN A 70 8.48 -4.01 -4.17
N MET A 71 7.53 -4.92 -3.86
CA MET A 71 7.41 -6.18 -4.59
C MET A 71 7.08 -5.98 -6.07
N LEU A 72 6.14 -5.07 -6.37
CA LEU A 72 5.79 -4.73 -7.74
C LEU A 72 6.94 -4.08 -8.51
N ALA A 73 7.72 -3.22 -7.86
CA ALA A 73 8.90 -2.58 -8.46
C ALA A 73 9.93 -3.64 -8.86
N ALA A 74 10.20 -4.61 -7.98
CA ALA A 74 11.07 -5.74 -8.29
C ALA A 74 10.50 -6.61 -9.44
N ALA A 75 9.20 -6.92 -9.41
CA ALA A 75 8.52 -7.69 -10.47
C ALA A 75 8.55 -7.00 -11.85
N ASN A 76 8.69 -5.67 -11.88
CA ASN A 76 8.82 -4.88 -13.10
C ASN A 76 10.27 -4.55 -13.48
N GLY A 77 11.26 -5.17 -12.82
CA GLY A 77 12.68 -4.97 -13.13
C GLY A 77 13.24 -3.60 -12.71
N GLU A 78 12.56 -2.91 -11.79
CA GLU A 78 12.98 -1.61 -11.24
C GLU A 78 13.18 -1.68 -9.70
N PRO A 79 14.00 -2.60 -9.17
CA PRO A 79 14.22 -2.73 -7.73
C PRO A 79 14.81 -1.45 -7.08
N ASP A 80 15.55 -0.64 -7.85
CA ASP A 80 16.12 0.64 -7.39
C ASP A 80 15.05 1.69 -7.05
N LYS A 81 13.78 1.47 -7.41
CA LYS A 81 12.65 2.32 -7.03
C LYS A 81 12.07 1.99 -5.66
N ALA A 82 12.42 0.83 -5.09
CA ALA A 82 11.91 0.40 -3.80
C ALA A 82 12.25 1.41 -2.69
N LEU A 83 11.33 1.57 -1.75
CA LEU A 83 11.62 2.26 -0.49
C LEU A 83 12.42 1.33 0.41
N THR A 84 13.32 1.89 1.20
CA THR A 84 13.99 1.16 2.28
C THR A 84 13.03 0.92 3.45
N GLU A 85 13.32 -0.09 4.28
CA GLU A 85 12.53 -0.33 5.49
C GLU A 85 12.64 0.83 6.50
N ASP A 86 13.76 1.55 6.53
CA ASP A 86 13.93 2.72 7.38
C ASP A 86 12.99 3.86 6.93
N GLU A 87 12.89 4.13 5.63
CA GLU A 87 11.94 5.10 5.08
C GLU A 87 10.50 4.70 5.40
N ILE A 88 10.13 3.42 5.19
CA ILE A 88 8.80 2.90 5.49
C ILE A 88 8.48 3.03 6.98
N THR A 89 9.45 2.72 7.84
CA THR A 89 9.30 2.87 9.29
C THR A 89 9.11 4.33 9.68
N GLU A 90 9.81 5.27 9.04
CA GLU A 90 9.62 6.70 9.29
C GLU A 90 8.20 7.15 8.92
N PHE A 91 7.63 6.69 7.79
CA PHE A 91 6.20 6.93 7.48
C PHE A 91 5.28 6.42 8.60
N GLU A 92 5.47 5.18 9.06
CA GLU A 92 4.62 4.53 10.07
C GLU A 92 4.76 5.12 11.48
N LEU A 93 5.91 5.72 11.80
CA LEU A 93 6.16 6.34 13.11
C LEU A 93 5.74 7.80 13.15
N THR A 94 5.98 8.55 12.07
CA THR A 94 5.82 10.00 12.05
C THR A 94 4.51 10.47 11.46
N GLU A 95 3.76 9.58 10.79
CA GLU A 95 2.54 9.95 10.04
C GLU A 95 2.83 11.01 8.96
N ALA A 96 4.07 11.08 8.47
CA ALA A 96 4.55 12.11 7.57
C ALA A 96 5.46 11.52 6.48
N VAL A 97 5.65 12.29 5.40
CA VAL A 97 6.59 11.94 4.34
C VAL A 97 8.02 12.23 4.84
N PRO A 98 8.95 11.26 4.79
CA PRO A 98 10.35 11.47 5.13
C PRO A 98 10.95 12.64 4.36
N ALA A 99 11.82 13.42 5.01
CA ALA A 99 12.36 14.66 4.42
C ALA A 99 13.06 14.42 3.07
N GLY A 100 13.78 13.29 2.94
CA GLY A 100 14.45 12.90 1.69
C GLY A 100 13.48 12.61 0.54
N LEU A 101 12.22 12.32 0.82
CA LEU A 101 11.19 11.96 -0.16
C LEU A 101 10.19 13.09 -0.44
N ALA A 102 10.33 14.25 0.22
CA ALA A 102 9.40 15.37 0.09
C ALA A 102 9.29 15.92 -1.35
N GLY A 103 10.32 15.70 -2.18
CA GLY A 103 10.34 16.07 -3.60
C GLY A 103 9.45 15.21 -4.50
N GLU A 104 8.94 14.07 -4.01
CA GLU A 104 8.07 13.16 -4.77
C GLU A 104 6.58 13.47 -4.62
N ARG A 105 6.26 14.62 -4.03
CA ARG A 105 4.91 15.12 -3.97
C ARG A 105 4.42 15.51 -5.37
N VAL A 106 3.22 15.08 -5.73
CA VAL A 106 2.56 15.43 -6.99
C VAL A 106 1.29 16.24 -6.71
N ASN A 107 0.96 17.20 -7.57
CA ASN A 107 -0.37 17.81 -7.59
C ASN A 107 -1.27 17.02 -8.55
N ASP A 108 -2.33 16.41 -8.01
CA ASP A 108 -3.28 15.61 -8.78
C ASP A 108 -4.72 16.04 -8.41
N PRO A 109 -5.38 16.83 -9.27
CA PRO A 109 -6.74 17.32 -9.00
C PRO A 109 -7.79 16.22 -8.84
N SER A 110 -7.54 15.00 -9.35
CA SER A 110 -8.48 13.88 -9.24
C SER A 110 -8.69 13.42 -7.80
N TYR A 111 -7.79 13.79 -6.89
CA TYR A 111 -7.86 13.51 -5.46
C TYR A 111 -8.69 14.55 -4.68
N GLY A 112 -9.09 15.66 -5.31
CA GLY A 112 -9.86 16.72 -4.66
C GLY A 112 -9.18 17.24 -3.39
N GLU A 113 -9.87 17.16 -2.25
CA GLU A 113 -9.36 17.62 -0.96
C GLU A 113 -8.27 16.69 -0.37
N LYS A 114 -8.17 15.44 -0.87
CA LYS A 114 -7.26 14.39 -0.37
C LYS A 114 -5.89 14.52 -1.01
N ARG A 115 -5.22 15.64 -0.75
CA ARG A 115 -3.93 16.00 -1.39
C ARG A 115 -2.97 14.82 -1.43
N VAL A 116 -2.37 14.59 -2.59
CA VAL A 116 -1.25 13.66 -2.72
C VAL A 116 -0.04 14.21 -1.96
N LEU A 117 0.49 13.40 -1.06
CA LEU A 117 1.65 13.71 -0.23
C LEU A 117 2.92 13.09 -0.79
N PHE A 118 2.80 11.87 -1.32
CA PHE A 118 3.90 11.10 -1.92
C PHE A 118 3.35 10.26 -3.07
N ARG A 119 4.06 10.23 -4.20
CA ARG A 119 3.77 9.31 -5.31
C ARG A 119 5.05 8.83 -5.97
N ARG A 120 5.15 7.51 -6.13
CA ARG A 120 6.25 6.86 -6.85
C ARG A 120 5.74 5.85 -7.86
N ALA A 121 6.47 5.68 -8.95
CA ALA A 121 6.18 4.73 -10.00
C ALA A 121 7.39 3.83 -10.31
N ALA A 122 7.10 2.62 -10.77
CA ALA A 122 8.05 1.63 -11.27
C ALA A 122 7.39 0.90 -12.46
N GLY A 123 7.82 1.18 -13.69
CA GLY A 123 7.11 0.72 -14.89
C GLY A 123 5.62 1.10 -14.90
N PRO A 124 4.69 0.15 -15.09
CA PRO A 124 3.25 0.40 -15.16
C PRO A 124 2.58 0.49 -13.78
N VAL A 125 3.34 0.34 -12.68
CA VAL A 125 2.77 0.40 -11.32
C VAL A 125 3.08 1.72 -10.64
N ARG A 126 2.17 2.16 -9.76
CA ARG A 126 2.41 3.32 -8.89
C ARG A 126 1.80 3.16 -7.51
N VAL A 127 2.43 3.79 -6.53
CA VAL A 127 1.90 3.96 -5.17
C VAL A 127 1.67 5.44 -4.88
N THR A 128 0.54 5.76 -4.25
CA THR A 128 0.19 7.10 -3.83
C THR A 128 -0.21 7.10 -2.35
N LEU A 129 0.46 7.93 -1.55
CA LEU A 129 -0.01 8.27 -0.21
C LEU A 129 -0.70 9.63 -0.24
N PHE A 130 -1.90 9.68 0.31
CA PHE A 130 -2.73 10.89 0.35
C PHE A 130 -3.03 11.33 1.78
N GLU A 131 -3.38 12.61 1.92
CA GLU A 131 -3.90 13.21 3.14
C GLU A 131 -5.29 12.61 3.46
N GLY A 132 -5.32 11.54 4.23
CA GLY A 132 -6.55 10.82 4.56
C GLY A 132 -6.31 9.57 5.38
N GLY A 133 -7.40 8.88 5.71
CA GLY A 133 -7.40 7.68 6.56
C GLY A 133 -7.82 6.42 5.78
N HIS A 134 -8.67 5.62 6.40
CA HIS A 134 -9.22 4.40 5.80
C HIS A 134 -10.40 4.73 4.87
N GLU A 135 -10.10 5.09 3.62
CA GLU A 135 -11.12 5.49 2.64
C GLU A 135 -10.73 5.15 1.21
N GLY A 136 -11.74 4.90 0.37
CA GLY A 136 -11.55 4.77 -1.08
C GLY A 136 -11.70 6.13 -1.78
N LEU A 137 -10.96 6.33 -2.87
CA LEU A 137 -11.02 7.53 -3.70
C LEU A 137 -11.52 7.21 -5.12
N PRO A 138 -12.84 7.03 -5.32
CA PRO A 138 -13.38 6.60 -6.61
C PRO A 138 -13.01 7.51 -7.77
N SER A 139 -13.02 8.83 -7.57
CA SER A 139 -12.66 9.79 -8.61
C SER A 139 -11.23 9.59 -9.11
N ALA A 140 -10.27 9.50 -8.20
CA ALA A 140 -8.86 9.23 -8.53
C ALA A 140 -8.67 7.87 -9.19
N GLY A 141 -9.32 6.82 -8.65
CA GLY A 141 -9.24 5.47 -9.22
C GLY A 141 -9.82 5.37 -10.64
N CYS A 142 -11.00 5.94 -10.86
CA CYS A 142 -11.62 5.99 -12.20
C CYS A 142 -10.79 6.81 -13.18
N GLU A 143 -10.24 7.93 -12.73
CA GLU A 143 -9.38 8.78 -13.54
C GLU A 143 -8.14 8.02 -14.02
N TRP A 144 -7.45 7.32 -13.11
CA TRP A 144 -6.30 6.51 -13.47
C TRP A 144 -6.66 5.35 -14.39
N LEU A 145 -7.74 4.62 -14.09
CA LEU A 145 -8.22 3.51 -14.92
C LEU A 145 -8.53 3.97 -16.35
N SER A 146 -9.10 5.17 -16.51
CA SER A 146 -9.43 5.73 -17.83
C SER A 146 -8.21 5.98 -18.73
N ARG A 147 -7.01 6.06 -18.14
CA ARG A 147 -5.73 6.24 -18.85
C ARG A 147 -5.05 4.92 -19.21
N GLN A 148 -5.53 3.80 -18.68
CA GLN A 148 -4.92 2.50 -18.94
C GLN A 148 -5.41 1.92 -20.26
N SER A 149 -4.54 1.20 -20.95
CA SER A 149 -4.88 0.41 -22.14
C SER A 149 -4.42 -1.03 -21.94
N LYS A 150 -5.07 -1.97 -22.61
CA LYS A 150 -4.57 -3.35 -22.62
C LYS A 150 -3.27 -3.36 -23.42
N ASN A 151 -2.22 -3.89 -22.80
CA ASN A 151 -0.99 -4.26 -23.47
C ASN A 151 -1.23 -5.39 -24.48
#